data_AF-X0UFN7-F1
#
_entry.id   AF-X0UFN7-F1
#
_cell.length_a   1.000
_cell.length_b   1.000
_cell.length_c   1.000
_cell.angle_alpha   90.00
_cell.angle_beta   90.00
_cell.angle_gamma   90.00
#
_symmetry.space_group_name_H-M   'P 1'
#
loop_
_entity.id
_entity.type
_entity.pdbx_description
1 polymer ?
#
loop_
_entity_poly.entity_id
_entity_poly.type
_entity_poly.pdbx_seq_one_letter_code
_entity_poly.pdbx_strand_id
1 'polypeptide(L)'
;RRGRKHLKTFQNFYNTLKEKSEMTPYNWEEAKLYLEALVDSKFFSSPEKAINLAKEAKDELEVIYAAIDFEKDTLLFFYQILEMIKSQELVKKIIEQEKKHILRLSTMKSKLS
;
A
#
# COMPACT_ATOMS: atom_id res chain seq x y z
N ARG A 1 -5.03 9.86 8.78
CA ARG A 1 -6.17 8.91 9.03
C ARG A 1 -6.17 7.72 8.07
N ARG A 2 -5.77 7.87 6.79
CA ARG A 2 -5.81 6.80 5.78
C ARG A 2 -4.71 5.74 5.96
N GLY A 3 -3.46 6.12 6.21
CA GLY A 3 -2.37 5.16 6.49
C GLY A 3 -2.67 4.15 7.62
N ARG A 4 -3.36 4.58 8.68
CA ARG A 4 -3.84 3.67 9.75
C ARG A 4 -4.88 2.66 9.29
N LYS A 5 -5.72 3.01 8.30
CA LYS A 5 -6.66 2.07 7.69
C LYS A 5 -5.93 1.05 6.84
N HIS A 6 -4.95 1.47 6.02
CA HIS A 6 -4.14 0.53 5.24
C HIS A 6 -3.36 -0.42 6.14
N LEU A 7 -2.76 0.07 7.25
CA LEU A 7 -2.09 -0.79 8.23
C LEU A 7 -3.01 -1.90 8.77
N LYS A 8 -4.27 -1.56 9.10
CA LYS A 8 -5.26 -2.55 9.55
C LYS A 8 -5.65 -3.51 8.43
N THR A 9 -5.77 -3.04 7.18
CA THR A 9 -5.99 -3.89 6.01
C THR A 9 -4.81 -4.85 5.80
N PHE A 10 -3.57 -4.39 5.93
CA PHE A 10 -2.37 -5.22 5.85
C PHE A 10 -2.32 -6.28 6.95
N GLN A 11 -2.63 -5.91 8.20
CA GLN A 11 -2.70 -6.88 9.31
C GLN A 11 -3.80 -7.93 9.10
N ASN A 12 -4.99 -7.51 8.66
CA ASN A 12 -6.06 -8.46 8.35
C ASN A 12 -5.69 -9.38 7.18
N PHE A 13 -5.00 -8.84 6.17
CA PHE A 13 -4.49 -9.60 5.05
C PHE A 13 -3.44 -10.63 5.49
N TYR A 14 -2.47 -10.23 6.30
CA TYR A 14 -1.47 -11.12 6.89
C TYR A 14 -2.11 -12.24 7.72
N ASN A 15 -3.08 -11.92 8.58
CA ASN A 15 -3.81 -12.92 9.36
C ASN A 15 -4.57 -13.91 8.46
N THR A 16 -5.18 -13.41 7.37
CA THR A 16 -5.87 -14.26 6.38
C THR A 16 -4.90 -15.19 5.67
N LEU A 17 -3.70 -14.71 5.31
CA LEU A 17 -2.66 -15.54 4.71
C LEU A 17 -2.14 -16.61 5.68
N LYS A 18 -2.03 -16.30 6.97
CA LYS A 18 -1.61 -17.23 8.02
C LYS A 18 -2.63 -18.34 8.26
N GLU A 19 -3.91 -18.04 8.17
CA GLU A 19 -5.01 -18.99 8.46
C GLU A 19 -5.40 -19.86 7.25
N LYS A 20 -5.14 -19.41 6.02
CA LYS A 20 -5.53 -20.14 4.79
C LYS A 20 -4.31 -20.65 4.03
N SER A 21 -3.95 -21.93 4.25
CA SER A 21 -2.88 -22.64 3.54
C SER A 21 -3.10 -22.77 2.01
N GLU A 22 -4.28 -22.46 1.50
CA GLU A 22 -4.57 -22.41 0.05
C GLU A 22 -4.10 -21.11 -0.60
N MET A 23 -3.87 -20.06 0.20
CA MET A 23 -3.32 -18.77 -0.23
C MET A 23 -1.80 -18.72 -0.13
N THR A 24 -1.15 -19.73 0.45
CA THR A 24 0.30 -19.71 0.65
C THR A 24 1.04 -19.84 -0.69
N PRO A 25 2.06 -19.00 -0.91
CA PRO A 25 3.08 -19.19 -1.94
C PRO A 25 3.64 -20.61 -1.90
N TYR A 26 4.16 -21.10 -3.03
CA TYR A 26 4.87 -22.39 -3.08
C TYR A 26 6.00 -22.47 -2.03
N ASN A 27 6.57 -21.31 -1.65
CA ASN A 27 7.54 -21.16 -0.58
C ASN A 27 7.16 -19.99 0.36
N TRP A 28 6.28 -20.24 1.34
CA TRP A 28 5.78 -19.22 2.27
C TRP A 28 6.88 -18.55 3.09
N GLU A 29 7.94 -19.27 3.45
CA GLU A 29 9.00 -18.73 4.30
C GLU A 29 9.89 -17.74 3.53
N GLU A 30 10.19 -18.03 2.26
CA GLU A 30 10.87 -17.10 1.36
C GLU A 30 10.01 -15.88 1.06
N ALA A 31 8.71 -16.09 0.87
CA ALA A 31 7.78 -15.00 0.66
C ALA A 31 7.69 -14.08 1.88
N LYS A 32 7.67 -14.64 3.09
CA LYS A 32 7.67 -13.88 4.34
C LYS A 32 8.94 -13.04 4.48
N LEU A 33 10.12 -13.62 4.25
CA LEU A 33 11.40 -12.89 4.30
C LEU A 33 11.46 -11.76 3.27
N TYR A 34 10.95 -12.00 2.05
CA TYR A 34 10.85 -10.98 1.02
C TYR A 34 9.90 -9.83 1.44
N LEU A 35 8.76 -10.16 2.05
CA LEU A 35 7.81 -9.16 2.55
C LEU A 35 8.34 -8.37 3.75
N GLU A 36 9.03 -9.04 4.68
CA GLU A 36 9.73 -8.38 5.79
C GLU A 36 10.81 -7.43 5.23
N ALA A 37 11.64 -7.90 4.30
CA ALA A 37 12.65 -7.07 3.65
C ALA A 37 12.05 -5.89 2.87
N LEU A 38 10.89 -6.03 2.25
CA LEU A 38 10.19 -4.94 1.57
C LEU A 38 9.63 -3.90 2.54
N VAL A 39 9.03 -4.36 3.65
CA VAL A 39 8.49 -3.49 4.69
C VAL A 39 9.61 -2.74 5.41
N ASP A 40 10.74 -3.40 5.66
CA ASP A 40 11.94 -2.83 6.28
C ASP A 40 12.74 -1.96 5.29
N SER A 41 12.72 -2.29 4.00
CA SER A 41 13.21 -1.40 2.97
C SER A 41 12.34 -0.14 2.97
N LYS A 42 12.94 0.99 2.61
CA LYS A 42 12.34 2.34 2.60
C LYS A 42 11.00 2.50 1.83
N PHE A 43 10.40 1.43 1.30
CA PHE A 43 9.09 1.41 0.66
C PHE A 43 7.98 1.95 1.57
N PHE A 44 7.96 1.53 2.83
CA PHE A 44 7.24 2.22 3.89
C PHE A 44 8.24 3.03 4.70
N SER A 45 8.85 4.04 4.07
CA SER A 45 9.54 5.09 4.82
C SER A 45 8.51 5.73 5.76
N SER A 46 8.32 5.12 6.93
CA SER A 46 7.47 5.40 8.08
C SER A 46 6.12 6.10 7.82
N PRO A 47 5.01 5.68 8.45
CA PRO A 47 3.84 6.54 8.66
C PRO A 47 4.22 7.95 9.12
N GLU A 48 5.34 8.10 9.82
CA GLU A 48 5.93 9.38 10.22
C GLU A 48 6.42 10.22 9.04
N LYS A 49 6.91 9.66 7.93
CA LYS A 49 7.31 10.47 6.77
C LYS A 49 6.09 11.02 6.03
N ALA A 50 5.02 10.23 5.89
CA ALA A 50 3.75 10.73 5.37
C ALA A 50 3.09 11.75 6.32
N ILE A 51 3.22 11.55 7.65
CA ILE A 51 2.75 12.50 8.67
C ILE A 51 3.63 13.76 8.68
N ASN A 52 4.94 13.65 8.51
CA ASN A 52 5.87 14.77 8.48
C ASN A 52 5.71 15.56 7.19
N LEU A 53 5.59 14.90 6.03
CA LEU A 53 5.20 15.55 4.77
C LEU A 53 3.88 16.29 4.91
N ALA A 54 2.87 15.71 5.57
CA ALA A 54 1.61 16.40 5.81
C ALA A 54 1.71 17.56 6.81
N LYS A 55 2.68 17.53 7.74
CA LYS A 55 2.94 18.62 8.71
C LYS A 55 3.81 19.73 8.12
N GLU A 56 4.70 19.39 7.21
CA GLU A 56 5.67 20.28 6.58
C GLU A 56 5.17 20.84 5.24
N ALA A 57 4.10 20.26 4.68
CA ALA A 57 3.50 20.71 3.44
C ALA A 57 3.10 22.19 3.55
N LYS A 58 3.60 22.98 2.61
CA LYS A 58 3.40 24.43 2.54
C LYS A 58 2.08 24.79 1.87
N ASP A 59 1.55 23.88 1.06
CA ASP A 59 0.30 24.05 0.34
C ASP A 59 -0.44 22.71 0.13
N GLU A 60 -1.70 22.80 -0.30
CA GLU A 60 -2.56 21.64 -0.55
C GLU A 60 -2.03 20.75 -1.69
N LEU A 61 -1.24 21.31 -2.61
CA LEU A 61 -0.69 20.60 -3.75
C LEU A 61 0.40 19.61 -3.29
N GLU A 62 1.31 20.03 -2.41
CA GLU A 62 2.33 19.18 -1.79
C GLU A 62 1.70 18.01 -1.03
N VAL A 63 0.59 18.24 -0.30
CA VAL A 63 -0.16 17.17 0.39
C VAL A 63 -0.72 16.16 -0.62
N ILE A 64 -1.25 16.63 -1.75
CA ILE A 64 -1.81 15.74 -2.78
C ILE A 64 -0.71 14.94 -3.48
N TYR A 65 0.45 15.54 -3.75
CA TYR A 65 1.61 14.82 -4.28
C TYR A 65 2.05 13.70 -3.34
N ALA A 66 2.25 14.02 -2.05
CA ALA A 66 2.64 13.03 -1.05
C ALA A 66 1.60 11.90 -0.92
N ALA A 67 0.30 12.23 -1.02
CA ALA A 67 -0.75 11.23 -1.02
C ALA A 67 -0.70 10.33 -2.26
N ILE A 68 -0.49 10.89 -3.46
CA ILE A 68 -0.38 10.10 -4.70
C ILE A 68 0.79 9.13 -4.64
N ASP A 69 1.94 9.58 -4.15
CA ASP A 69 3.13 8.74 -4.06
C ASP A 69 2.93 7.60 -3.04
N PHE A 70 2.27 7.88 -1.91
CA PHE A 70 1.87 6.84 -0.97
C PHE A 70 0.95 5.76 -1.61
N GLU A 71 -0.06 6.16 -2.39
CA GLU A 71 -0.94 5.19 -3.06
C GLU A 71 -0.19 4.39 -4.14
N LYS A 72 0.79 4.98 -4.83
CA LYS A 72 1.65 4.26 -5.80
C LYS A 72 2.54 3.23 -5.12
N ASP A 73 3.14 3.59 -3.99
CA ASP A 73 3.96 2.66 -3.21
C ASP A 73 3.10 1.50 -2.70
N THR A 74 1.89 1.82 -2.22
CA THR A 74 0.91 0.81 -1.82
C THR A 74 0.55 -0.13 -2.98
N LEU A 75 0.37 0.39 -4.20
CA LEU A 75 0.14 -0.43 -5.39
C LEU A 75 1.31 -1.36 -5.71
N LEU A 76 2.54 -0.86 -5.71
CA LEU A 76 3.70 -1.69 -6.03
C LEU A 76 3.82 -2.85 -5.04
N PHE A 77 3.59 -2.60 -3.75
CA PHE A 77 3.55 -3.65 -2.73
C PHE A 77 2.51 -4.74 -3.05
N PHE A 78 1.27 -4.35 -3.36
CA PHE A 78 0.23 -5.34 -3.62
C PHE A 78 0.40 -6.08 -4.95
N TYR A 79 1.02 -5.47 -5.96
CA TYR A 79 1.39 -6.19 -7.18
C TYR A 79 2.43 -7.28 -6.91
N GLN A 80 3.43 -7.01 -6.07
CA GLN A 80 4.41 -8.03 -5.71
C GLN A 80 3.77 -9.18 -4.93
N ILE A 81 2.86 -8.88 -3.99
CA ILE A 81 2.06 -9.91 -3.31
C ILE A 81 1.26 -10.76 -4.32
N LEU A 82 0.67 -10.12 -5.34
CA LEU A 82 -0.17 -10.80 -6.34
C LEU A 82 0.60 -11.89 -7.09
N GLU A 83 1.90 -11.69 -7.32
CA GLU A 83 2.81 -12.64 -7.96
C GLU A 83 3.14 -13.84 -7.06
N MET A 84 3.00 -13.68 -5.74
CA MET A 84 3.43 -14.68 -4.76
C MET A 84 2.29 -15.59 -4.28
N ILE A 85 1.04 -15.13 -4.35
CA ILE A 85 -0.11 -15.85 -3.79
C ILE A 85 -0.96 -16.56 -4.85
N LYS A 86 -1.56 -17.70 -4.48
CA LYS A 86 -2.45 -18.47 -5.38
C LYS A 86 -3.84 -17.84 -5.53
N SER A 87 -4.44 -17.37 -4.44
CA SER A 87 -5.77 -16.74 -4.48
C SER A 87 -5.64 -15.22 -4.49
N GLN A 88 -5.94 -14.65 -5.65
CA GLN A 88 -5.64 -13.26 -5.96
C GLN A 88 -6.81 -12.29 -5.71
N GLU A 89 -8.02 -12.77 -5.42
CA GLU A 89 -9.22 -11.93 -5.42
C GLU A 89 -9.16 -10.76 -4.42
N LEU A 90 -8.70 -11.03 -3.20
CA LEU A 90 -8.59 -10.01 -2.15
C LEU A 90 -7.58 -8.93 -2.54
N VAL A 91 -6.45 -9.33 -3.10
CA VAL A 91 -5.37 -8.43 -3.51
C VAL A 91 -5.78 -7.60 -4.72
N LYS A 92 -6.47 -8.21 -5.70
CA LYS A 92 -7.05 -7.49 -6.84
C LYS A 92 -8.05 -6.43 -6.39
N LYS A 93 -8.91 -6.72 -5.39
CA LYS A 93 -9.83 -5.73 -4.82
C LYS A 93 -9.12 -4.54 -4.21
N ILE A 94 -8.01 -4.77 -3.50
CA ILE A 94 -7.21 -3.70 -2.91
C ILE A 94 -6.52 -2.86 -4.01
N ILE A 95 -5.91 -3.51 -5.00
CA ILE A 95 -5.30 -2.83 -6.15
C ILE A 95 -6.31 -1.90 -6.85
N GLU A 96 -7.53 -2.38 -7.10
CA GLU A 96 -8.58 -1.56 -7.74
C GLU A 96 -9.02 -0.39 -6.86
N GLN A 97 -8.98 -0.54 -5.53
CA GLN A 97 -9.26 0.56 -4.61
C GLN A 97 -8.17 1.65 -4.68
N GLU A 98 -6.89 1.27 -4.67
CA GLU A 98 -5.80 2.25 -4.71
C GLU A 98 -5.70 2.97 -6.06
N LYS A 99 -5.98 2.28 -7.18
CA LYS A 99 -6.13 2.93 -8.50
C LYS A 99 -7.20 4.03 -8.48
N LYS A 100 -8.36 3.76 -7.86
CA LYS A 100 -9.43 4.77 -7.70
C LYS A 100 -8.99 5.94 -6.83
N HIS A 101 -8.20 5.69 -5.79
CA HIS A 101 -7.63 6.76 -4.97
C HIS A 101 -6.69 7.65 -5.79
N ILE A 102 -5.77 7.07 -6.56
CA ILE A 102 -4.84 7.83 -7.44
C ILE A 102 -5.62 8.65 -8.46
N LEU A 103 -6.63 8.08 -9.12
CA LEU A 103 -7.46 8.81 -10.08
C LEU A 103 -8.15 10.02 -9.45
N ARG A 104 -8.72 9.85 -8.24
CA ARG A 104 -9.37 10.92 -7.50
C ARG A 104 -8.37 12.02 -7.12
N LEU A 105 -7.22 11.64 -6.57
CA LEU A 105 -6.17 12.59 -6.18
C LEU A 105 -5.61 13.34 -7.38
N SER A 106 -5.43 12.66 -8.53
CA SER A 106 -4.97 13.29 -9.77
C SER A 106 -5.98 14.31 -10.29
N THR A 107 -7.28 13.98 -10.23
CA THR A 107 -8.36 14.95 -10.56
C THR A 107 -8.33 16.16 -9.62
N MET A 108 -8.08 15.97 -8.33
CA MET A 108 -7.96 17.08 -7.38
C MET A 108 -6.73 17.95 -7.69
N LYS A 109 -5.59 17.32 -7.95
CA LYS A 109 -4.35 18.01 -8.36
C LYS A 109 -4.59 18.90 -9.58
N SER A 110 -5.20 18.38 -10.63
CA SER A 110 -5.48 19.15 -11.86
C SER A 110 -6.43 20.34 -11.67
N LYS A 111 -7.20 20.39 -10.57
CA LYS A 111 -8.06 21.54 -10.26
C LYS A 111 -7.34 22.62 -9.46
N LEU A 112 -6.18 22.30 -8.89
CA LEU A 112 -5.37 23.19 -8.06
C LEU A 112 -4.16 23.75 -8.82
N SER A 113 -3.80 23.13 -9.95
CA SER A 113 -2.81 23.63 -10.93
C SER A 113 -3.44 24.60 -11.91
#